data_AF-A0A9P5TQZ2-F1
#
_entry.id   AF-A0A9P5TQZ2-F1
#
_cell.length_a   1.000
_cell.length_b   1.000
_cell.length_c   1.000
_cell.angle_alpha   90.00
_cell.angle_beta   90.00
_cell.angle_gamma   90.00
#
_symmetry.space_group_name_H-M   'P 1'
#
loop_
_entity.id
_entity.type
_entity.pdbx_description
1 polymer ?
#
loop_
_entity_poly.entity_id
_entity_poly.type
_entity_poly.pdbx_seq_one_letter_code
_entity_poly.pdbx_strand_id
1 'polypeptide(L)'
;LSVWIWGTSQLDDAIDKATSELLPAGGEDIALNLEICDQIRSKSAPAKDAMRALKRRLNHKNPNVQLLALGLTDICIKNGGDLFLTEVAS
;
A
#
# COMPACT_ATOMS: atom_id res chain seq x y z
N LEU A 1 10.28 -18.73 -19.41
CA LEU A 1 10.44 -17.31 -19.82
C LEU A 1 9.34 -16.51 -19.15
N SER A 2 9.55 -16.14 -17.90
CA SER A 2 8.56 -15.49 -17.03
C SER A 2 8.42 -14.04 -17.48
N VAL A 3 7.28 -13.72 -18.08
CA VAL A 3 6.98 -12.41 -18.64
C VAL A 3 6.88 -11.39 -17.51
N TRP A 4 7.83 -10.45 -17.48
CA TRP A 4 7.84 -9.27 -16.63
C TRP A 4 6.89 -8.22 -17.22
N ILE A 5 5.61 -8.25 -16.83
CA ILE A 5 4.69 -7.15 -17.16
C ILE A 5 4.68 -6.19 -15.98
N TRP A 6 5.64 -5.27 -15.96
CA TRP A 6 5.66 -4.13 -15.05
C TRP A 6 4.78 -3.02 -15.64
N GLY A 7 3.46 -3.24 -15.69
CA GLY A 7 2.52 -2.13 -15.74
C GLY A 7 2.30 -1.63 -14.31
N THR A 8 2.37 -0.32 -14.06
CA THR A 8 1.91 0.21 -12.77
C THR A 8 0.40 -0.05 -12.69
N SER A 9 0.00 -0.82 -11.69
CA SER A 9 -1.42 -1.03 -11.41
C SER A 9 -2.01 0.27 -10.84
N GLN A 10 -3.31 0.53 -11.03
CA GLN A 10 -3.98 1.67 -10.39
C GLN A 10 -3.76 1.68 -8.86
N LEU A 11 -3.61 0.49 -8.27
CA LEU A 11 -3.26 0.30 -6.87
C LEU A 11 -1.83 0.75 -6.55
N ASP A 12 -0.84 0.43 -7.41
CA ASP A 12 0.54 0.90 -7.24
C ASP A 12 0.61 2.44 -7.24
N ASP A 13 -0.09 3.08 -8.17
CA ASP A 13 -0.14 4.54 -8.28
C ASP A 13 -0.81 5.18 -7.05
N ALA A 14 -1.90 4.58 -6.56
CA ALA A 14 -2.58 5.02 -5.34
C ALA A 14 -1.67 4.91 -4.11
N ILE A 15 -0.96 3.79 -3.95
CA ILE A 15 -0.01 3.56 -2.84
C ILE A 15 1.19 4.52 -2.94
N ASP A 16 1.72 4.75 -4.14
CA ASP A 16 2.80 5.71 -4.36
C ASP A 16 2.37 7.14 -4.00
N LYS A 17 1.12 7.52 -4.32
CA LYS A 17 0.53 8.82 -3.95
C LYS A 17 0.31 8.95 -2.44
N ALA A 18 -0.31 7.93 -1.82
CA ALA A 18 -0.59 7.90 -0.38
C ALA A 18 0.68 7.95 0.49
N THR A 19 1.80 7.52 -0.07
CA THR A 19 3.10 7.48 0.61
C THR A 19 4.13 8.38 -0.07
N SER A 20 3.69 9.44 -0.74
CA SER A 20 4.55 10.35 -1.50
C SER A 20 5.53 11.08 -0.59
N GLU A 21 6.76 11.30 -1.06
CA GLU A 21 7.75 12.11 -0.36
C GLU A 21 7.39 13.60 -0.27
N LEU A 22 6.40 14.03 -1.06
CA LEU A 22 5.89 15.40 -1.07
C LEU A 22 4.86 15.66 0.04
N LEU A 23 4.37 14.61 0.71
CA LEU A 23 3.49 14.76 1.86
C LEU A 23 4.27 15.25 3.07
N PRO A 24 3.71 16.16 3.89
CA PRO A 24 4.39 16.62 5.10
C PRO A 24 4.56 15.47 6.09
N ALA A 25 5.57 15.57 6.96
CA ALA A 25 5.78 14.56 8.00
C ALA A 25 4.56 14.46 8.92
N GLY A 26 4.01 13.26 9.05
CA GLY A 26 2.77 13.00 9.79
C GLY A 26 1.48 13.42 9.06
N GLY A 27 1.57 13.88 7.80
CA GLY A 27 0.43 14.24 6.96
C GLY A 27 -0.10 13.07 6.16
N GLU A 28 -0.80 12.15 6.82
CA GLU A 28 -1.45 11.03 6.15
C GLU A 28 -2.72 11.46 5.40
N ASP A 29 -2.88 11.00 4.16
CA ASP A 29 -4.14 11.12 3.42
C ASP A 29 -5.08 9.97 3.83
N ILE A 30 -5.78 10.14 4.94
CA ILE A 30 -6.67 9.12 5.52
C ILE A 30 -7.76 8.70 4.52
N ALA A 31 -8.25 9.62 3.68
CA ALA A 31 -9.28 9.32 2.70
C ALA A 31 -8.75 8.34 1.64
N LEU A 32 -7.57 8.64 1.06
CA LEU A 32 -6.93 7.75 0.10
C LEU A 32 -6.52 6.41 0.73
N ASN A 33 -6.05 6.42 1.98
CA ASN A 33 -5.68 5.20 2.70
C ASN A 33 -6.89 4.26 2.88
N LEU A 34 -8.06 4.80 3.21
CA LEU A 34 -9.29 4.02 3.32
C LEU A 34 -9.78 3.53 1.95
N GLU A 35 -9.65 4.33 0.89
CA GLU A 35 -9.98 3.90 -0.47
C GLU A 35 -9.11 2.71 -0.91
N ILE A 36 -7.80 2.77 -0.69
CA ILE A 36 -6.87 1.64 -0.95
C ILE A 36 -7.30 0.40 -0.14
N CYS A 37 -7.63 0.60 1.13
CA CYS A 37 -8.08 -0.49 1.99
C CYS A 37 -9.38 -1.13 1.48
N ASP A 38 -10.33 -0.33 1.03
CA ASP A 38 -11.59 -0.81 0.47
C ASP A 38 -11.38 -1.56 -0.85
N GLN A 39 -10.41 -1.15 -1.67
CA GLN A 39 -10.04 -1.90 -2.88
C GLN A 39 -9.50 -3.29 -2.54
N ILE A 40 -8.66 -3.41 -1.52
CA ILE A 40 -8.14 -4.70 -1.05
C ILE A 40 -9.28 -5.55 -0.47
N ARG A 41 -10.09 -4.97 0.42
CA ARG A 41 -11.19 -5.67 1.11
C ARG A 41 -12.26 -6.18 0.14
N SER A 42 -12.61 -5.38 -0.86
CA SER A 42 -13.58 -5.72 -1.90
C SER A 42 -13.03 -6.68 -2.95
N LYS A 43 -11.74 -7.05 -2.88
CA LYS A 43 -11.01 -7.88 -3.85
C LYS A 43 -10.94 -7.24 -5.25
N SER A 44 -11.17 -5.93 -5.37
CA SER A 44 -10.94 -5.22 -6.64
C SER A 44 -9.45 -5.12 -6.96
N ALA A 45 -8.60 -5.17 -5.92
CA ALA A 45 -7.16 -5.35 -6.05
C ALA A 45 -6.67 -6.59 -5.27
N PRO A 46 -5.73 -7.39 -5.82
CA PRO A 46 -5.16 -8.52 -5.09
C PRO A 46 -4.35 -8.06 -3.88
N ALA A 47 -4.63 -8.63 -2.69
CA ALA A 47 -3.90 -8.32 -1.46
C ALA A 47 -2.38 -8.51 -1.60
N LYS A 48 -1.96 -9.51 -2.37
CA LYS A 48 -0.55 -9.78 -2.68
C LYS A 48 0.13 -8.64 -3.45
N ASP A 49 -0.57 -8.02 -4.39
CA ASP A 49 -0.05 -6.87 -5.14
C ASP A 49 0.07 -5.64 -4.24
N ALA A 50 -0.92 -5.42 -3.36
CA ALA A 50 -0.85 -4.36 -2.34
C ALA A 50 0.35 -4.57 -1.41
N MET A 51 0.54 -5.79 -0.91
CA MET A 51 1.68 -6.10 -0.02
C MET A 51 3.02 -5.94 -0.75
N ARG A 52 3.11 -6.32 -2.03
CA ARG A 52 4.32 -6.07 -2.85
C ARG A 52 4.62 -4.57 -2.96
N ALA A 53 3.61 -3.75 -3.24
CA ALA A 53 3.75 -2.30 -3.35
C ALA A 53 4.16 -1.68 -2.01
N LEU A 54 3.51 -2.06 -0.90
CA LEU A 54 3.86 -1.60 0.44
C LEU A 54 5.29 -2.02 0.83
N LYS A 55 5.70 -3.27 0.58
CA LYS A 55 7.09 -3.73 0.79
C LYS A 55 8.08 -2.88 -0.03
N ARG A 56 7.73 -2.47 -1.26
CA ARG A 56 8.55 -1.55 -2.06
C ARG A 56 8.68 -0.17 -1.37
N ARG A 57 7.57 0.41 -0.88
CA ARG A 57 7.59 1.71 -0.19
C ARG A 57 8.35 1.67 1.14
N LEU A 58 8.22 0.58 1.90
CA LEU A 58 8.97 0.39 3.16
C LEU A 58 10.49 0.32 2.95
N ASN A 59 10.95 -0.09 1.78
CA ASN A 59 12.38 -0.09 1.41
C ASN A 59 12.86 1.23 0.77
N HIS A 60 12.02 2.28 0.76
CA HIS A 60 12.38 3.57 0.20
C HIS A 60 13.45 4.29 1.05
N LYS A 61 14.31 5.13 0.45
CA LYS A 61 15.39 5.83 1.18
C LYS A 61 14.89 6.95 2.09
N ASN A 62 13.77 7.57 1.73
CA ASN A 62 13.18 8.67 2.49
C ASN A 62 12.41 8.10 3.71
N PRO A 63 12.78 8.45 4.95
CA PRO A 63 12.12 7.93 6.15
C PRO A 63 10.65 8.34 6.25
N ASN A 64 10.26 9.49 5.69
CA ASN A 64 8.86 9.91 5.67
C ASN A 64 8.01 8.94 4.84
N VAL A 65 8.51 8.49 3.68
CA VAL A 65 7.84 7.48 2.85
C VAL A 65 7.67 6.17 3.60
N GLN A 66 8.69 5.75 4.37
CA GLN A 66 8.61 4.55 5.19
C GLN A 66 7.53 4.68 6.28
N LEU A 67 7.49 5.82 6.98
CA LEU A 67 6.49 6.08 8.02
C LEU A 67 5.07 6.10 7.47
N LEU A 68 4.84 6.79 6.35
CA LEU A 68 3.54 6.80 5.67
C LEU A 68 3.13 5.40 5.18
N ALA A 69 4.08 4.61 4.68
CA ALA A 69 3.82 3.22 4.28
C ALA A 69 3.47 2.33 5.47
N LEU A 70 4.12 2.52 6.63
CA LEU A 70 3.75 1.84 7.87
C LEU A 70 2.34 2.23 8.33
N GLY A 71 2.00 3.52 8.30
CA GLY A 71 0.65 4.01 8.63
C GLY A 71 -0.43 3.43 7.72
N LEU A 72 -0.20 3.44 6.41
CA LEU A 72 -1.10 2.79 5.45
C LEU A 72 -1.23 1.28 5.71
N THR A 73 -0.11 0.60 6.00
CA THR A 73 -0.12 -0.83 6.33
C THR A 73 -0.98 -1.11 7.57
N ASP A 74 -0.83 -0.31 8.64
CA ASP A 74 -1.62 -0.41 9.86
C ASP A 74 -3.13 -0.20 9.61
N ILE A 75 -3.49 0.79 8.77
CA ILE A 75 -4.88 1.00 8.33
C ILE A 75 -5.41 -0.22 7.60
N CYS A 76 -4.64 -0.79 6.65
CA CYS A 76 -5.05 -1.97 5.90
C CYS A 76 -5.12 -3.24 6.78
N ILE A 77 -4.27 -3.38 7.81
CA ILE A 77 -4.39 -4.46 8.81
C ILE A 77 -5.73 -4.35 9.56
N LYS A 78 -6.09 -3.14 9.99
CA LYS A 78 -7.31 -2.89 10.77
C LYS A 78 -8.60 -3.02 9.97
N ASN A 79 -8.56 -2.76 8.66
CA ASN A 79 -9.77 -2.60 7.83
C ASN A 79 -9.82 -3.53 6.60
N GLY A 80 -8.71 -4.15 6.18
CA GLY A 80 -8.58 -4.89 4.92
C GLY A 80 -9.03 -6.34 4.96
N GLY A 81 -9.27 -6.88 6.16
CA GLY A 81 -9.73 -8.25 6.41
C GLY A 81 -8.63 -9.33 6.24
N ASP A 82 -9.03 -10.58 6.44
CA ASP A 82 -8.12 -11.73 6.56
C ASP A 82 -7.21 -11.96 5.34
N LEU A 83 -7.66 -11.57 4.15
CA LEU A 83 -6.88 -11.67 2.91
C LEU A 83 -5.60 -10.85 3.00
N PHE A 84 -5.69 -9.63 3.52
CA PHE A 84 -4.53 -8.77 3.69
C PHE A 84 -3.65 -9.25 4.84
N LEU A 85 -4.27 -9.65 5.97
CA LEU A 85 -3.54 -10.20 7.12
C LEU A 85 -2.69 -11.42 6.74
N THR A 86 -3.20 -12.29 5.87
CA THR A 86 -2.48 -13.47 5.37
C THR A 86 -1.21 -13.08 4.62
N GLU A 87 -1.26 -12.04 3.79
CA GLU A 87 -0.10 -11.57 3.03
C GLU A 87 0.92 -10.85 3.93
N VAL A 88 0.45 -10.12 4.95
CA VAL A 88 1.32 -9.48 5.96
C VAL A 88 2.07 -10.52 6.79
N ALA A 89 1.43 -11.64 7.13
CA ALA A 89 2.01 -12.72 7.91
C ALA A 89 2.91 -13.67 7.08
N SER A 90 3.18 -13.34 5.81
CA SER A 90 3.93 -14.18 4.85
C SER A 90 5.34 -13.69 4.50
#